data_AF-A0A946DA22-F1
#
_entry.id   AF-A0A946DA22-F1
#
_cell.length_a   1.000
_cell.length_b   1.000
_cell.length_c   1.000
_cell.angle_alpha   90.00
_cell.angle_beta   90.00
_cell.angle_gamma   90.00
#
_symmetry.space_group_name_H-M   'P 1'
#
loop_
_entity.id
_entity.type
_entity.pdbx_description
1 polymer ?
#
loop_
_entity_poly.entity_id
_entity_poly.type
_entity_poly.pdbx_seq_one_letter_code
_entity_poly.pdbx_strand_id
1 'polypeptide(L)'
;MSVTYQIDDDHRLRLWYLGGEVDPREVLRRISLAGLDPNFRPEYDVLVIFEENAQLHGLNVETLAEIRITAIESRNTRPVNRTGKAAMICPNQMALIMGRLYQAAGMADPDYFLDYRICTNVAEAGSWLSRDLSGLKLPQYAQTGN
;
A
#
# COMPACT_ATOMS: atom_id res chain seq x y z
N MET A 1 0.78 -12.55 9.96
CA MET A 1 0.38 -11.37 9.18
C MET A 1 1.02 -10.12 9.78
N SER A 2 2.01 -9.52 9.10
CA SER A 2 2.64 -8.25 9.49
C SER A 2 2.18 -7.15 8.53
N VAL A 3 1.23 -6.32 8.97
CA VAL A 3 0.91 -5.05 8.30
C VAL A 3 1.38 -3.95 9.24
N THR A 4 2.47 -3.28 8.89
CA THR A 4 2.99 -2.15 9.68
C THR A 4 2.83 -0.85 8.90
N TYR A 5 2.65 0.22 9.66
CA TYR A 5 2.44 1.57 9.17
C TYR A 5 3.42 2.52 9.85
N GLN A 6 4.08 3.37 9.06
CA GLN A 6 4.99 4.40 9.54
C GLN A 6 4.79 5.68 8.74
N ILE A 7 5.00 6.84 9.38
CA ILE A 7 5.11 8.14 8.72
C ILE A 7 6.59 8.53 8.69
N ASP A 8 7.04 8.96 7.53
CA ASP A 8 8.36 9.54 7.32
C ASP A 8 8.19 10.99 6.87
N ASP A 9 8.40 11.93 7.80
CA ASP A 9 8.26 13.36 7.55
C ASP A 9 9.38 13.91 6.67
N ASP A 10 10.59 13.33 6.74
CA ASP A 10 11.75 13.78 5.97
C ASP A 10 11.52 13.55 4.47
N HIS A 11 11.00 12.37 4.13
CA HIS A 11 10.70 12.00 2.74
C HIS A 11 9.25 12.34 2.33
N ARG A 12 8.43 12.82 3.27
CA ARG A 12 6.99 13.10 3.12
C ARG A 12 6.21 11.88 2.61
N LEU A 13 6.41 10.75 3.29
CA LEU A 13 5.82 9.46 2.94
C LEU A 13 5.02 8.84 4.07
N ARG A 14 4.06 8.02 3.66
CA ARG A 14 3.46 6.98 4.48
C ARG A 14 3.99 5.64 4.00
N LEU A 15 4.70 4.93 4.86
CA LEU A 15 5.30 3.63 4.58
C LEU A 15 4.39 2.52 5.08
N TRP A 16 4.13 1.54 4.21
CA TRP A 16 3.32 0.37 4.49
C TRP A 16 4.14 -0.88 4.20
N TYR A 17 4.36 -1.73 5.20
CA TYR A 17 5.04 -3.01 5.01
C TYR A 17 4.03 -4.15 5.14
N LEU A 18 4.01 -5.04 4.16
CA LEU A 18 3.09 -6.17 4.09
C LEU A 18 3.90 -7.46 3.99
N GLY A 19 3.87 -8.28 5.04
CA GLY A 19 4.62 -9.54 5.12
C GLY A 19 3.88 -10.72 5.75
N GLY A 20 4.45 -11.90 5.55
CA GLY A 20 3.86 -13.19 5.94
C GLY A 20 2.55 -13.47 5.22
N GLU A 21 1.58 -14.08 5.90
CA GLU A 21 0.24 -14.27 5.33
C GLU A 21 -0.51 -12.93 5.26
N VAL A 22 -0.88 -12.51 4.05
CA VAL A 22 -1.59 -11.26 3.76
C VAL A 22 -3.03 -11.57 3.39
N ASP A 23 -3.96 -11.14 4.24
CA ASP A 23 -5.40 -11.10 3.93
C ASP A 23 -5.77 -9.68 3.44
N PRO A 24 -6.28 -9.52 2.20
CA PRO A 24 -6.69 -8.22 1.68
C PRO A 24 -7.70 -7.47 2.55
N ARG A 25 -8.59 -8.19 3.25
CA ARG A 25 -9.60 -7.59 4.15
C ARG A 25 -8.94 -6.95 5.35
N GLU A 26 -7.95 -7.63 5.95
CA GLU A 26 -7.19 -7.06 7.05
C GLU A 26 -6.43 -5.82 6.59
N VAL A 27 -5.83 -5.85 5.40
CA VAL A 27 -5.08 -4.69 4.90
C VAL A 27 -5.99 -3.47 4.77
N LEU A 28 -7.21 -3.62 4.23
CA LEU A 28 -8.19 -2.53 4.19
C LEU A 28 -8.58 -2.04 5.60
N ARG A 29 -8.79 -2.96 6.54
CA ARG A 29 -9.09 -2.63 7.94
C ARG A 29 -7.96 -1.83 8.58
N ARG A 30 -6.70 -2.26 8.40
CA ARG A 30 -5.50 -1.59 8.90
C ARG A 30 -5.31 -0.22 8.27
N ILE A 31 -5.60 -0.07 6.99
CA ILE A 31 -5.56 1.24 6.30
C ILE A 31 -6.58 2.21 6.88
N SER A 32 -7.79 1.72 7.16
CA SER A 32 -8.84 2.51 7.79
C SER A 32 -8.43 2.95 9.19
N LEU A 33 -7.88 2.04 10.00
CA LEU A 33 -7.39 2.34 11.34
C LEU A 33 -6.23 3.34 11.36
N ALA A 34 -5.27 3.22 10.45
CA ALA A 34 -4.20 4.22 10.34
C ALA A 34 -4.75 5.60 10.02
N GLY A 35 -5.88 5.67 9.31
CA GLY A 35 -6.56 6.93 9.03
C GLY A 35 -7.15 7.65 10.24
N LEU A 36 -7.28 6.96 11.36
CA LEU A 36 -7.72 7.53 12.64
C LEU A 36 -6.53 8.02 13.49
N ASP A 37 -5.29 7.77 13.05
CA ASP A 37 -4.10 8.25 13.74
C ASP A 37 -4.08 9.81 13.70
N PRO A 38 -3.95 10.51 14.84
CA PRO A 38 -3.86 11.97 14.85
C PRO A 38 -2.64 12.51 14.09
N ASN A 39 -1.59 11.71 13.93
CA ASN A 39 -0.43 12.07 13.13
C ASN A 39 -0.60 11.78 11.65
N PHE A 40 -1.74 11.20 11.24
CA PHE A 40 -1.97 10.86 9.85
C PHE A 40 -1.76 12.08 8.93
N ARG A 41 -0.90 11.93 7.92
CA ARG A 41 -0.58 12.95 6.91
C ARG A 41 -1.27 12.59 5.60
N PRO A 42 -2.56 12.97 5.40
CA PRO A 42 -3.30 12.59 4.21
C PRO A 42 -2.71 13.05 2.88
N GLU A 43 -1.93 14.12 2.93
CA GLU A 43 -1.27 14.78 1.82
C GLU A 43 0.06 14.14 1.43
N TYR A 44 0.57 13.19 2.20
CA TYR A 44 1.82 12.49 1.91
C TYR A 44 1.60 11.39 0.88
N ASP A 45 2.59 11.14 0.04
CA ASP A 45 2.57 10.00 -0.87
C ASP A 45 2.73 8.70 -0.08
N VAL A 46 2.41 7.58 -0.71
CA VAL A 46 2.46 6.26 -0.11
C VAL A 46 3.46 5.38 -0.82
N LEU A 47 4.30 4.73 -0.04
CA LEU A 47 5.16 3.66 -0.51
C LEU A 47 4.76 2.36 0.21
N VAL A 48 4.29 1.41 -0.58
CA VAL A 48 3.88 0.08 -0.15
C VAL A 48 4.99 -0.90 -0.49
N ILE A 49 5.42 -1.68 0.49
CA ILE A 49 6.56 -2.59 0.39
C ILE A 49 6.04 -3.99 0.74
N PHE A 50 5.97 -4.85 -0.26
CA PHE A 50 5.66 -6.26 -0.06
C PHE A 50 6.94 -7.01 0.32
N GLU A 51 6.91 -7.72 1.44
CA GLU A 51 8.01 -8.60 1.83
C GLU A 51 8.11 -9.80 0.87
N GLU A 52 9.33 -10.32 0.67
CA GLU A 52 9.55 -11.49 -0.20
C GLU A 52 8.78 -12.74 0.26
N ASN A 53 8.57 -12.86 1.57
CA ASN A 53 7.82 -13.96 2.18
C ASN A 53 6.29 -13.75 2.14
N ALA A 54 5.81 -12.66 1.54
CA ALA A 54 4.39 -12.34 1.56
C ALA A 54 3.61 -13.36 0.72
N GLN A 55 2.64 -14.02 1.35
CA GLN A 55 1.76 -14.99 0.73
C GLN A 55 0.33 -14.51 0.79
N LEU A 56 -0.38 -14.62 -0.33
CA LEU A 56 -1.80 -14.30 -0.37
C LEU A 56 -2.60 -15.42 0.28
N HIS A 57 -3.32 -15.10 1.35
CA HIS A 57 -4.22 -16.04 2.02
C HIS A 57 -5.68 -15.77 1.64
N GLY A 58 -6.46 -16.84 1.46
CA GLY A 58 -7.91 -16.75 1.40
C GLY A 58 -8.48 -16.07 0.15
N LEU A 59 -7.76 -16.03 -0.98
CA LEU A 59 -8.32 -15.46 -2.21
C LEU A 59 -9.25 -16.47 -2.92
N ASN A 60 -10.55 -16.35 -2.69
CA ASN A 60 -11.59 -17.02 -3.46
C ASN A 60 -12.55 -15.98 -4.07
N VAL A 61 -13.50 -16.43 -4.90
CA VAL A 61 -14.45 -15.53 -5.60
C VAL A 61 -15.34 -14.75 -4.61
N GLU A 62 -15.69 -15.34 -3.48
CA GLU A 62 -16.49 -14.70 -2.42
C GLU A 62 -15.67 -13.59 -1.74
N THR A 63 -14.37 -13.82 -1.51
CA THR A 63 -13.45 -12.83 -0.95
C THR A 63 -13.38 -11.55 -1.80
N LEU A 64 -13.45 -11.64 -3.12
CA LEU A 64 -13.45 -10.44 -3.98
C LEU A 64 -14.69 -9.56 -3.77
N ALA A 65 -15.86 -10.17 -3.56
CA ALA A 65 -17.08 -9.45 -3.24
C ALA A 65 -16.99 -8.81 -1.84
N GLU A 66 -16.47 -9.55 -0.86
CA GLU A 66 -16.24 -9.05 0.50
C GLU A 66 -15.23 -7.91 0.57
N ILE A 67 -14.15 -7.97 -0.21
CA ILE A 67 -13.15 -6.91 -0.33
C ILE A 67 -13.82 -5.62 -0.82
N ARG A 68 -14.72 -5.72 -1.81
CA ARG A 68 -15.47 -4.55 -2.29
C ARG A 68 -16.39 -3.98 -1.22
N ILE A 69 -17.12 -4.81 -0.48
CA ILE A 69 -17.98 -4.37 0.62
C ILE A 69 -17.14 -3.68 1.70
N THR A 70 -16.04 -4.29 2.13
CA THR A 70 -15.12 -3.73 3.12
C THR A 70 -14.52 -2.40 2.65
N ALA A 71 -14.18 -2.28 1.37
CA ALA A 71 -13.69 -1.02 0.78
C ALA A 71 -14.76 0.08 0.84
N ILE A 72 -16.02 -0.23 0.55
CA ILE A 72 -17.14 0.71 0.65
C ILE A 72 -17.39 1.12 2.10
N GLU A 73 -17.43 0.19 3.05
CA GLU A 73 -17.66 0.48 4.47
C GLU A 73 -16.57 1.38 5.05
N SER A 74 -15.33 1.12 4.65
CA SER A 74 -14.20 1.93 5.10
C SER A 74 -14.19 3.34 4.54
N ARG A 75 -14.86 3.64 3.41
CA ARG A 75 -15.03 5.05 2.95
C ARG A 75 -15.65 5.95 3.99
N ASN A 76 -16.64 5.46 4.72
CA ASN A 76 -17.38 6.25 5.71
C ASN A 76 -16.59 6.55 6.98
N THR A 77 -15.42 5.93 7.17
CA THR A 77 -14.58 6.09 8.38
C THR A 77 -13.23 6.75 8.08
N ARG A 78 -12.96 7.11 6.82
CA ARG A 78 -11.69 7.73 6.41
C ARG A 78 -11.80 9.26 6.42
N PRO A 79 -10.73 9.98 6.76
CA PRO A 79 -10.69 11.42 6.61
C PRO A 79 -10.81 11.83 5.13
N VAL A 80 -11.69 12.81 4.89
CA VAL A 80 -12.30 13.18 3.60
C VAL A 80 -11.34 13.85 2.60
N ASN A 81 -10.09 14.06 2.97
CA ASN A 81 -9.10 14.75 2.13
C ASN A 81 -7.89 13.83 2.00
N ARG A 82 -7.62 13.21 0.85
CA ARG A 82 -6.38 12.45 0.62
C ARG A 82 -5.87 12.62 -0.82
N THR A 83 -4.70 13.23 -0.95
CA THR A 83 -4.14 13.80 -2.19
C THR A 83 -2.79 13.19 -2.59
N GLY A 84 -2.44 12.02 -2.06
CA GLY A 84 -1.16 11.36 -2.34
C GLY A 84 -1.26 10.27 -3.41
N LYS A 85 -0.16 10.01 -4.11
CA LYS A 85 0.03 8.86 -5.00
C LYS A 85 0.49 7.63 -4.21
N ALA A 86 0.25 6.42 -4.72
CA ALA A 86 0.73 5.17 -4.10
C ALA A 86 1.66 4.38 -5.03
N ALA A 87 2.93 4.23 -4.65
CA ALA A 87 3.89 3.35 -5.31
C ALA A 87 4.01 2.02 -4.56
N MET A 88 4.02 0.90 -5.27
CA MET A 88 4.06 -0.45 -4.68
C MET A 88 5.29 -1.21 -5.18
N ILE A 89 6.23 -1.53 -4.30
CA ILE A 89 7.40 -2.36 -4.61
C ILE A 89 7.02 -3.83 -4.42
N CYS A 90 7.00 -4.59 -5.53
CA CYS A 90 6.57 -5.99 -5.55
C CYS A 90 7.76 -6.90 -5.94
N PRO A 91 8.39 -7.63 -5.00
CA PRO A 91 9.62 -8.35 -5.27
C PRO A 91 9.44 -9.68 -6.02
N ASN A 92 8.22 -10.20 -6.13
CA ASN A 92 7.99 -11.49 -6.78
C ASN A 92 6.58 -11.55 -7.42
N GLN A 93 6.29 -12.65 -8.11
CA GLN A 93 5.02 -12.83 -8.80
C GLN A 93 3.80 -12.81 -7.86
N MET A 94 3.94 -13.32 -6.62
CA MET A 94 2.87 -13.30 -5.63
C MET A 94 2.58 -11.87 -5.17
N ALA A 95 3.62 -11.11 -4.83
CA ALA A 95 3.52 -9.69 -4.52
C ALA A 95 2.92 -8.88 -5.67
N LEU A 96 3.28 -9.20 -6.92
CA LEU A 96 2.69 -8.57 -8.10
C LEU A 96 1.18 -8.83 -8.21
N ILE A 97 0.74 -10.07 -7.97
CA ILE A 97 -0.69 -10.42 -7.95
C ILE A 97 -1.41 -9.62 -6.86
N MET A 98 -0.84 -9.54 -5.66
CA MET A 98 -1.38 -8.75 -4.56
C MET A 98 -1.45 -7.25 -4.92
N GLY A 99 -0.37 -6.68 -5.44
CA GLY A 99 -0.32 -5.29 -5.89
C GLY A 99 -1.39 -4.97 -6.92
N ARG A 100 -1.65 -5.88 -7.88
CA ARG A 100 -2.74 -5.74 -8.86
C ARG A 100 -4.12 -5.82 -8.23
N LEU A 101 -4.32 -6.70 -7.24
CA LEU A 101 -5.57 -6.77 -6.49
C LEU A 101 -5.84 -5.49 -5.72
N TYR A 102 -4.83 -4.92 -5.05
CA TYR A 102 -4.96 -3.64 -4.35
C TYR A 102 -5.16 -2.47 -5.31
N GLN A 103 -4.48 -2.47 -6.45
CA GLN A 103 -4.71 -1.48 -7.49
C GLN A 103 -6.16 -1.55 -7.98
N ALA A 104 -6.68 -2.74 -8.27
CA ALA A 104 -8.06 -2.90 -8.73
C ALA A 104 -9.09 -2.50 -7.66
N ALA A 105 -8.83 -2.86 -6.39
CA ALA A 105 -9.68 -2.47 -5.26
C ALA A 105 -9.62 -0.96 -4.98
N GLY A 106 -8.44 -0.36 -5.08
CA GLY A 106 -8.21 1.07 -4.91
C GLY A 106 -8.76 1.90 -6.07
N MET A 107 -8.63 1.44 -7.32
CA MET A 107 -9.24 2.10 -8.49
C MET A 107 -10.77 2.07 -8.47
N ALA A 108 -11.36 1.06 -7.83
CA ALA A 108 -12.81 1.03 -7.56
C ALA A 108 -13.22 2.05 -6.48
N ASP A 109 -12.25 2.68 -5.82
CA ASP A 109 -12.41 3.68 -4.78
C ASP A 109 -11.64 4.97 -5.14
N PRO A 110 -12.21 5.86 -5.96
CA PRO A 110 -11.57 7.14 -6.33
C PRO A 110 -11.13 8.03 -5.17
N ASP A 111 -11.55 7.73 -3.93
CA ASP A 111 -11.22 8.51 -2.74
C ASP A 111 -10.00 7.95 -1.97
N TYR A 112 -9.36 6.90 -2.48
CA TYR A 112 -8.33 6.16 -1.74
C TYR A 112 -6.90 6.67 -2.01
N PHE A 113 -6.50 6.84 -3.27
CA PHE A 113 -5.27 7.53 -3.69
C PHE A 113 -5.49 8.24 -5.03
N LEU A 114 -4.71 9.29 -5.33
CA LEU A 114 -4.81 10.00 -6.62
C LEU A 114 -4.44 9.13 -7.81
N ASP A 115 -3.43 8.27 -7.62
CA ASP A 115 -2.92 7.37 -8.65
C ASP A 115 -2.11 6.24 -7.99
N TYR A 116 -1.90 5.16 -8.74
CA TYR A 116 -1.25 3.94 -8.29
C TYR A 116 -0.25 3.45 -9.31
N ARG A 117 0.92 3.02 -8.85
CA ARG A 117 1.89 2.35 -9.70
C ARG A 117 2.56 1.19 -9.00
N ILE A 118 2.66 0.07 -9.70
CA ILE A 118 3.53 -1.03 -9.31
C ILE A 118 4.93 -0.71 -9.86
N CYS A 119 5.92 -0.76 -8.97
CA CYS A 119 7.31 -0.46 -9.25
C CYS A 119 8.16 -1.71 -9.00
N THR A 120 9.24 -1.82 -9.75
CA THR A 120 10.22 -2.92 -9.65
C THR A 120 11.24 -2.69 -8.53
N ASN A 121 11.50 -1.45 -8.17
CA ASN A 121 12.44 -1.06 -7.11
C ASN A 121 12.13 0.35 -6.57
N VAL A 122 12.89 0.75 -5.54
CA VAL A 122 12.79 2.06 -4.89
C VAL A 122 13.16 3.21 -5.82
N ALA A 123 14.11 3.02 -6.74
CA ALA A 123 14.52 4.08 -7.67
C ALA A 123 13.38 4.44 -8.63
N GLU A 124 12.68 3.44 -9.17
CA GLU A 124 11.48 3.63 -9.99
C GLU A 124 10.36 4.29 -9.17
N ALA A 125 10.12 3.82 -7.94
CA ALA A 125 9.12 4.39 -7.06
C ALA A 125 9.41 5.88 -6.75
N GLY A 126 10.66 6.21 -6.41
CA GLY A 126 11.08 7.58 -6.12
C GLY A 126 10.94 8.50 -7.33
N SER A 127 11.37 8.04 -8.51
CA SER A 127 11.21 8.77 -9.77
C SER A 127 9.73 9.08 -10.05
N TRP A 128 8.84 8.09 -9.92
CA TRP A 128 7.41 8.28 -10.20
C TRP A 128 6.69 9.15 -9.15
N LEU A 129 7.04 8.99 -7.87
CA LEU A 129 6.55 9.84 -6.79
C LEU A 129 7.17 11.24 -6.83
N SER A 130 8.23 11.45 -7.62
CA SER A 130 9.03 12.68 -7.62
C SER A 130 9.58 12.99 -6.22
N ARG A 131 10.09 11.95 -5.54
CA ARG A 131 10.67 11.99 -4.21
C ARG A 131 12.10 11.45 -4.25
N ASP A 132 13.00 12.10 -3.53
CA ASP A 132 14.26 11.46 -3.19
C ASP A 132 13.98 10.42 -2.11
N LEU A 133 14.38 9.17 -2.36
CA LEU A 133 14.19 8.04 -1.45
C LEU A 133 15.55 7.50 -0.95
N SER A 134 16.64 8.19 -1.29
CA SER A 134 17.97 7.82 -0.83
C SER A 134 18.07 8.02 0.68
N GLY A 135 18.47 6.97 1.40
CA GLY A 135 18.55 6.98 2.87
C GLY A 135 17.40 6.28 3.59
N LEU A 136 16.31 5.92 2.89
CA LEU A 136 15.31 5.00 3.45
C LEU A 136 15.94 3.64 3.75
N LYS A 137 15.75 3.15 4.99
CA LYS A 137 16.16 1.80 5.39
C LYS A 137 15.15 0.78 4.85
N LEU A 138 15.30 0.44 3.57
CA LEU A 138 14.49 -0.57 2.90
C LEU A 138 15.22 -1.92 2.82
N PRO A 139 14.47 -3.05 2.74
CA PRO A 139 15.05 -4.36 2.44
C PRO A 139 15.88 -4.35 1.15
N GLN A 140 16.91 -5.19 1.07
CA GLN A 140 17.87 -5.19 -0.04
C GLN A 140 17.22 -5.39 -1.41
N TYR A 141 16.24 -6.29 -1.53
CA TYR A 141 15.50 -6.55 -2.78
C TYR A 141 14.79 -5.30 -3.30
N ALA A 142 14.31 -4.42 -2.41
CA ALA A 142 13.63 -3.19 -2.79
C ALA A 142 14.60 -2.14 -3.35
N GLN A 143 15.89 -2.28 -3.06
CA GLN A 143 16.93 -1.36 -3.51
C GLN A 143 17.48 -1.72 -4.89
N THR A 144 17.67 -3.01 -5.18
CA THR A 144 18.40 -3.46 -6.38
C THR A 144 17.53 -3.70 -7.60
N GLY A 145 16.21 -3.90 -7.42
CA GLY A 145 15.34 -4.40 -8.49
C GLY A 145 15.70 -5.84 -8.90
N ASN A 146 14.71 -6.57 -9.42
CA ASN A 146 14.96 -7.84 -10.10
C ASN A 146 15.23 -7.62 -11.58
#